data_AF-A0A0B4CP07-F1
#
_entry.id   AF-A0A0B4CP07-F1
#
_cell.length_a   1.000
_cell.length_b   1.000
_cell.length_c   1.000
_cell.angle_alpha   90.00
_cell.angle_beta   90.00
_cell.angle_gamma   90.00
#
_symmetry.space_group_name_H-M   'P 1'
#
loop_
_entity.id
_entity.type
_entity.pdbx_description
1 polymer ?
#
loop_
_entity_poly.entity_id
_entity_poly.type
_entity_poly.pdbx_seq_one_letter_code
_entity_poly.pdbx_strand_id
1 'polypeptide(L)'
;MNYTGKALLFIILFFTSLYAFGQQEPSLITDFKSLHFVEETYDEGYDGAPGLFIFLMLIFILVCIGIGIVVATLLFLLLFGIIAMGLISSSILVGLYNKSFLKGFKIFIIGGSTIGCTILGIGSFIIYNKIVHYWPLHTSVLVGAVSGSIAGLLLGIIIFYAIRKLTGFFYSKLKAAKRV
;
A
#
# COMPACT_ATOMS: atom_id res chain seq x y z
N MET A 1 7.29 12.88 -28.70
CA MET A 1 6.64 13.31 -27.43
C MET A 1 7.73 13.48 -26.37
N ASN A 2 8.08 14.74 -26.06
CA ASN A 2 9.26 15.11 -25.26
C ASN A 2 9.24 14.51 -23.84
N TYR A 3 10.43 14.14 -23.33
CA TYR A 3 10.64 13.53 -22.01
C TYR A 3 10.06 14.37 -20.85
N THR A 4 10.08 15.69 -20.98
CA THR A 4 9.47 16.64 -20.04
C THR A 4 7.95 16.50 -19.95
N GLY A 5 7.26 16.27 -21.08
CA GLY A 5 5.81 16.07 -21.08
C GLY A 5 5.39 14.77 -20.40
N LYS A 6 6.23 13.72 -20.49
CA LYS A 6 5.97 12.42 -19.87
C LYS A 6 6.19 12.45 -18.36
N ALA A 7 7.20 13.18 -17.88
CA ALA A 7 7.45 13.39 -16.46
C ALA A 7 6.34 14.20 -15.77
N LEU A 8 5.80 15.21 -16.46
CA LEU A 8 4.72 16.04 -15.94
C LEU A 8 3.40 15.26 -15.82
N LEU A 9 3.12 14.36 -16.78
CA LEU A 9 1.98 13.44 -16.73
C LEU A 9 2.10 12.45 -15.55
N PHE A 10 3.30 11.95 -15.26
CA PHE A 10 3.57 11.09 -14.11
C PHE A 10 3.31 11.80 -12.78
N ILE A 11 3.75 13.06 -12.64
CA ILE A 11 3.52 13.86 -11.43
C ILE A 11 2.01 14.11 -11.23
N ILE A 12 1.28 14.47 -12.30
CA ILE A 12 -0.16 14.72 -12.22
C ILE A 12 -0.91 13.44 -11.83
N LEU A 13 -0.59 12.29 -12.43
CA LEU A 13 -1.20 10.99 -12.11
C LEU A 13 -0.89 10.53 -10.68
N PHE A 14 0.34 10.78 -10.20
CA PHE A 14 0.73 10.47 -8.84
C PHE A 14 -0.08 11.29 -7.82
N PHE A 15 -0.23 12.60 -8.05
CA PHE A 15 -1.04 13.47 -7.18
C PHE A 15 -2.54 13.17 -7.24
N THR A 16 -3.09 12.79 -8.40
CA THR A 16 -4.51 12.39 -8.51
C THR A 16 -4.79 11.07 -7.78
N SER A 17 -3.85 10.12 -7.80
CA SER A 17 -3.99 8.87 -7.04
C SER A 17 -3.95 9.09 -5.52
N LEU A 18 -3.09 10.01 -5.05
CA LEU A 18 -3.05 10.43 -3.64
C LEU A 18 -4.34 11.14 -3.20
N TYR A 19 -4.93 11.95 -4.09
CA TYR A 19 -6.19 12.63 -3.82
C TYR A 19 -7.38 11.65 -3.76
N ALA A 20 -7.44 10.68 -4.68
CA ALA A 20 -8.49 9.66 -4.69
C ALA A 20 -8.44 8.75 -3.46
N PHE A 21 -7.25 8.41 -2.96
CA PHE A 21 -7.08 7.64 -1.73
C PHE A 21 -7.52 8.41 -0.46
N GLY A 22 -7.57 9.74 -0.53
CA GLY A 22 -8.04 10.61 0.56
C GLY A 22 -9.56 10.81 0.64
N GLN A 23 -10.33 10.35 -0.35
CA GLN A 23 -11.79 10.59 -0.47
C GLN A 23 -12.67 9.36 -0.28
N GLN A 24 -12.16 8.27 0.31
CA GLN A 24 -12.94 7.05 0.47
C GLN A 24 -13.93 7.18 1.66
N GLU A 25 -15.08 7.83 1.43
CA GLU A 25 -16.30 7.65 2.22
C GLU A 25 -17.27 6.65 1.55
N PRO A 26 -18.05 5.88 2.33
CA PRO A 26 -18.91 4.83 1.81
C PRO A 26 -20.29 5.37 1.39
N SER A 27 -20.51 5.58 0.10
CA SER A 27 -21.85 5.86 -0.45
C SER A 27 -22.20 4.88 -1.57
N LEU A 28 -22.58 3.65 -1.21
CA LEU A 28 -22.99 2.61 -2.17
C LEU A 28 -24.23 1.86 -1.66
N ILE A 29 -25.25 2.59 -1.18
CA ILE A 29 -26.49 1.99 -0.63
C ILE A 29 -27.78 2.39 -1.36
N THR A 30 -27.79 3.38 -2.26
CA THR A 30 -29.06 3.96 -2.76
C THR A 30 -29.33 3.80 -4.25
N ASP A 31 -29.12 2.62 -4.84
CA ASP A 31 -29.56 2.40 -6.25
C ASP A 31 -30.04 0.96 -6.57
N PHE A 32 -30.82 0.35 -5.68
CA PHE A 32 -31.39 -1.00 -5.89
C PHE A 32 -32.93 -1.01 -6.03
N LYS A 33 -33.56 0.14 -6.31
CA LYS A 33 -35.03 0.30 -6.27
C LYS A 33 -35.72 0.30 -7.64
N SER A 34 -35.00 0.08 -8.74
CA SER A 34 -35.52 0.37 -10.09
C SER A 34 -35.16 -0.69 -11.13
N LEU A 35 -35.41 -1.97 -10.86
CA LEU A 35 -35.39 -2.99 -11.92
C LEU A 35 -36.64 -3.89 -11.87
N HIS A 36 -37.64 -3.38 -12.62
CA HIS A 36 -38.58 -4.08 -13.48
C HIS A 36 -39.01 -5.51 -13.11
N PHE A 37 -40.30 -5.61 -12.80
CA PHE A 37 -41.14 -6.78 -13.01
C PHE A 37 -40.92 -7.35 -14.43
N VAL A 38 -40.39 -8.56 -14.51
CA VAL A 38 -40.43 -9.41 -15.70
C VAL A 38 -41.39 -10.55 -15.37
N GLU A 39 -42.53 -10.55 -16.05
CA GLU A 39 -43.54 -11.61 -16.00
C GLU A 39 -43.02 -12.81 -16.80
N GLU A 40 -42.54 -13.84 -16.10
CA GLU A 40 -42.13 -15.11 -16.73
C GLU A 40 -43.35 -16.02 -16.90
N THR A 41 -43.72 -16.28 -18.15
CA THR A 41 -44.60 -17.37 -18.55
C THR A 41 -43.82 -18.68 -18.49
N TYR A 42 -44.17 -19.56 -17.55
CA TYR A 42 -43.57 -20.87 -17.37
C TYR A 42 -44.10 -21.86 -18.41
N ASP A 43 -43.20 -22.42 -19.23
CA ASP A 43 -43.46 -23.55 -20.11
C ASP A 43 -43.01 -24.84 -19.38
N GLU A 44 -43.96 -25.72 -19.08
CA GLU A 44 -43.74 -26.98 -18.37
C GLU A 44 -43.14 -28.03 -19.32
N GLY A 45 -41.81 -28.10 -19.40
CA GLY A 45 -41.20 -29.12 -20.28
C GLY A 45 -39.69 -29.34 -20.21
N TYR A 46 -38.97 -28.73 -19.27
CA TYR A 46 -37.52 -28.97 -19.10
C TYR A 46 -37.17 -29.24 -17.64
N ASP A 47 -37.05 -30.54 -17.32
CA ASP A 47 -36.69 -31.10 -16.02
C ASP A 47 -35.18 -30.93 -15.71
N GLY A 48 -34.70 -29.70 -15.85
CA GLY A 48 -33.31 -29.32 -15.65
C GLY A 48 -33.23 -27.82 -15.49
N ALA A 49 -33.61 -27.31 -14.32
CA ALA A 49 -33.64 -25.90 -13.96
C ALA A 49 -32.26 -25.23 -14.18
N PRO A 50 -32.00 -24.62 -15.35
CA PRO A 50 -30.67 -24.15 -15.71
C PRO A 50 -30.32 -22.87 -14.92
N GLY A 51 -31.33 -22.13 -14.46
CA GLY A 51 -31.18 -20.97 -13.58
C GLY A 51 -30.61 -21.33 -12.21
N LEU A 52 -30.96 -22.49 -11.64
CA LEU A 52 -30.46 -22.92 -10.33
C LEU A 52 -28.97 -23.24 -10.37
N PHE A 53 -28.49 -23.82 -11.47
CA PHE A 53 -27.07 -24.10 -11.70
C PHE A 53 -26.23 -22.81 -11.82
N ILE A 54 -26.73 -21.81 -12.56
CA ILE A 54 -26.06 -20.51 -12.70
C ILE A 54 -26.00 -19.77 -11.35
N PHE A 55 -27.08 -19.81 -10.57
CA PHE A 55 -27.14 -19.17 -9.25
C PHE A 55 -26.15 -19.83 -8.26
N LEU A 56 -26.04 -21.16 -8.27
CA LEU A 56 -25.09 -21.91 -7.46
C LEU A 56 -23.64 -21.58 -7.83
N MET A 57 -23.32 -21.51 -9.13
CA MET A 57 -21.97 -21.10 -9.58
C MET A 57 -21.62 -19.68 -9.13
N LEU A 58 -22.57 -18.74 -9.21
CA LEU A 58 -22.33 -17.34 -8.82
C LEU A 58 -22.03 -17.22 -7.32
N ILE A 59 -22.79 -17.92 -6.48
CA ILE A 59 -22.54 -17.99 -5.03
C ILE A 59 -21.16 -18.61 -4.76
N PHE A 60 -20.82 -19.69 -5.46
CA PHE A 60 -19.53 -20.35 -5.30
C PHE A 60 -18.36 -19.42 -5.65
N ILE A 61 -18.45 -18.70 -6.77
CA ILE A 61 -17.43 -17.70 -7.16
C ILE A 61 -17.32 -16.60 -6.10
N LEU A 62 -18.43 -16.10 -5.58
CA LEU A 62 -18.44 -15.04 -4.57
C LEU A 62 -17.78 -15.51 -3.26
N VAL A 63 -18.08 -16.74 -2.82
CA VAL A 63 -17.46 -17.34 -1.63
C VAL A 63 -15.97 -17.57 -1.84
N CYS A 64 -15.56 -18.08 -3.01
CA CYS A 64 -14.14 -18.26 -3.33
C CYS A 64 -13.37 -16.93 -3.34
N ILE A 65 -13.94 -15.86 -3.90
CA ILE A 65 -13.33 -14.52 -3.88
C ILE A 65 -13.24 -14.00 -2.45
N GLY A 66 -14.32 -14.12 -1.67
CA GLY A 66 -14.36 -13.69 -0.28
C GLY A 66 -13.29 -14.36 0.58
N ILE A 67 -13.19 -15.68 0.51
CA ILE A 67 -12.15 -16.45 1.21
C ILE A 67 -10.75 -16.04 0.73
N GLY A 68 -10.56 -15.87 -0.58
CA GLY A 68 -9.28 -15.46 -1.16
C GLY A 68 -8.79 -14.12 -0.60
N ILE A 69 -9.68 -13.13 -0.48
CA ILE A 69 -9.36 -11.81 0.08
C ILE A 69 -9.00 -11.91 1.56
N VAL A 70 -9.76 -12.68 2.34
CA VAL A 70 -9.50 -12.86 3.78
C VAL A 70 -8.13 -13.52 3.99
N VAL A 71 -7.83 -14.59 3.26
CA VAL A 71 -6.55 -15.29 3.35
C VAL A 71 -5.39 -14.40 2.91
N ALA A 72 -5.53 -13.68 1.80
CA ALA A 72 -4.50 -12.75 1.33
C ALA A 72 -4.22 -11.65 2.36
N THR A 73 -5.27 -11.06 2.94
CA THR A 73 -5.15 -10.01 3.96
C THR A 73 -4.43 -10.53 5.21
N LEU A 74 -4.78 -11.74 5.67
CA LEU A 74 -4.15 -12.36 6.83
C LEU A 74 -2.66 -12.67 6.57
N LEU A 75 -2.32 -13.13 5.36
CA LEU A 75 -0.93 -13.35 4.96
C LEU A 75 -0.13 -12.04 4.91
N PHE A 76 -0.71 -10.97 4.35
CA PHE A 76 -0.08 -9.65 4.35
C PHE A 76 0.13 -9.14 5.77
N LEU A 77 -0.87 -9.29 6.65
CA LEU A 77 -0.77 -8.88 8.06
C LEU A 77 0.38 -9.60 8.77
N LEU A 78 0.50 -10.91 8.56
CA LEU A 78 1.58 -11.72 9.12
C LEU A 78 2.94 -11.29 8.58
N LEU A 79 3.05 -11.02 7.28
CA LEU A 79 4.27 -10.53 6.64
C LEU A 79 4.71 -9.19 7.25
N PHE A 80 3.79 -8.23 7.37
CA PHE A 80 4.05 -6.95 8.01
C PHE A 80 4.46 -7.11 9.48
N GLY A 81 3.82 -8.03 10.20
CA GLY A 81 4.15 -8.37 11.58
C GLY A 81 5.59 -8.86 11.73
N ILE A 82 6.04 -9.79 10.88
CA ILE A 82 7.41 -10.31 10.90
C ILE A 82 8.42 -9.21 10.58
N ILE A 83 8.14 -8.38 9.57
CA ILE A 83 9.01 -7.25 9.20
C ILE A 83 9.14 -6.26 10.37
N ALA A 84 8.01 -5.91 11.00
CA ALA A 84 8.00 -5.01 12.15
C ALA A 84 8.77 -5.59 13.34
N MET A 85 8.57 -6.87 13.66
CA MET A 85 9.28 -7.58 14.73
C MET A 85 10.79 -7.59 14.48
N GLY A 86 11.22 -7.84 13.23
CA GLY A 86 12.61 -7.81 12.81
C GLY A 86 13.24 -6.42 12.95
N LEU A 87 12.53 -5.38 12.50
CA LEU A 87 12.98 -3.99 12.64
C LEU A 87 13.07 -3.55 14.10
N ILE A 88 12.09 -3.91 14.93
CA ILE A 88 12.09 -3.61 16.37
C ILE A 88 13.27 -4.32 17.04
N SER A 89 13.48 -5.61 16.77
CA SER A 89 14.58 -6.38 17.35
C SER A 89 15.94 -5.80 16.97
N SER A 90 16.15 -5.48 15.69
CA SER A 90 17.37 -4.83 15.21
C SER A 90 17.60 -3.46 15.85
N SER A 91 16.54 -2.64 15.99
CA SER A 91 16.60 -1.33 16.62
C SER A 91 17.01 -1.41 18.10
N ILE A 92 16.42 -2.35 18.85
CA ILE A 92 16.75 -2.56 20.27
C ILE A 92 18.19 -3.03 20.41
N LEU A 93 18.62 -4.02 19.62
CA LEU A 93 19.97 -4.56 19.66
C LEU A 93 21.02 -3.47 19.41
N VAL A 94 20.81 -2.65 18.37
CA VAL A 94 21.76 -1.58 18.04
C VAL A 94 21.69 -0.43 19.06
N GLY A 95 20.51 -0.14 19.61
CA GLY A 95 20.33 0.82 20.69
C GLY A 95 21.10 0.42 21.95
N LEU A 96 21.05 -0.86 22.31
CA LEU A 96 21.77 -1.42 23.46
C LEU A 96 23.27 -1.47 23.22
N TYR A 97 23.71 -1.96 22.04
CA TYR A 97 25.13 -2.07 21.69
C TYR A 97 25.83 -0.70 21.68
N ASN A 98 25.17 0.33 21.15
CA ASN A 98 25.74 1.68 21.10
C ASN A 98 25.48 2.54 22.36
N LYS A 99 24.85 1.97 23.41
CA LYS A 99 24.38 2.70 24.61
C LYS A 99 23.59 3.99 24.28
N SER A 100 22.88 4.01 23.15
CA SER A 100 22.18 5.19 22.68
C SER A 100 20.93 4.81 21.92
N PHE A 101 19.78 5.09 22.53
CA PHE A 101 18.45 4.89 21.94
C PHE A 101 18.29 5.58 20.58
N LEU A 102 18.95 6.73 20.40
CA LEU A 102 18.91 7.55 19.19
C LEU A 102 19.51 6.83 17.96
N LYS A 103 20.50 5.96 18.17
CA LYS A 103 21.13 5.18 17.10
C LYS A 103 20.28 3.97 16.69
N GLY A 104 19.62 3.31 17.63
CA GLY A 104 18.64 2.25 17.33
C GLY A 104 17.44 2.78 16.54
N PHE A 105 16.87 3.91 17.01
CA PHE A 105 15.76 4.58 16.34
C PHE A 105 16.07 5.03 14.90
N LYS A 106 17.32 5.43 14.64
CA LYS A 106 17.79 5.74 13.28
C LYS A 106 17.60 4.56 12.33
N ILE A 107 18.00 3.36 12.77
CA ILE A 107 17.95 2.15 11.95
C ILE A 107 16.52 1.67 11.76
N PHE A 108 15.68 1.82 12.78
CA PHE A 108 14.25 1.56 12.66
C PHE A 108 13.60 2.42 11.57
N ILE A 109 13.83 3.74 11.59
CA ILE A 109 13.24 4.66 10.61
C ILE A 109 13.77 4.40 9.20
N ILE A 110 15.10 4.28 9.06
CA ILE A 110 15.71 4.08 7.75
C ILE A 110 15.32 2.70 7.18
N GLY A 111 15.33 1.66 8.01
CA GLY A 111 14.94 0.31 7.60
C GLY A 111 13.47 0.25 7.21
N GLY A 112 12.59 0.82 8.03
CA GLY A 112 11.15 0.89 7.75
C GLY A 112 10.83 1.67 6.47
N SER A 113 11.43 2.85 6.27
CA SER A 113 11.19 3.61 5.04
C SER A 113 11.76 2.93 3.81
N THR A 114 12.90 2.24 3.94
CA THR A 114 13.50 1.49 2.83
C THR A 114 12.55 0.38 2.38
N ILE A 115 12.11 -0.49 3.29
CA ILE A 115 11.22 -1.60 2.95
C ILE A 115 9.89 -1.08 2.39
N GLY A 116 9.29 -0.06 3.01
CA GLY A 116 8.06 0.55 2.52
C GLY A 116 8.18 1.13 1.12
N CYS A 117 9.24 1.93 0.86
CA CYS A 117 9.47 2.51 -0.46
C CYS A 117 9.89 1.48 -1.51
N THR A 118 10.56 0.38 -1.15
CA THR A 118 10.85 -0.71 -2.08
C THR A 118 9.57 -1.39 -2.55
N ILE A 119 8.63 -1.69 -1.64
CA ILE A 119 7.32 -2.27 -2.00
C ILE A 119 6.54 -1.33 -2.91
N LEU A 120 6.45 -0.04 -2.55
CA LEU A 120 5.79 0.98 -3.37
C LEU A 120 6.50 1.20 -4.71
N GLY A 121 7.82 1.13 -4.76
CA GLY A 121 8.64 1.25 -5.97
C GLY A 121 8.37 0.11 -6.95
N ILE A 122 8.32 -1.13 -6.46
CA ILE A 122 7.96 -2.29 -7.27
C ILE A 122 6.51 -2.16 -7.79
N GLY A 123 5.56 -1.81 -6.91
CA GLY A 123 4.15 -1.67 -7.27
C GLY A 123 3.94 -0.60 -8.36
N SER A 124 4.54 0.57 -8.19
CA SER A 124 4.44 1.68 -9.16
C SER A 124 5.04 1.31 -10.52
N PHE A 125 6.19 0.62 -10.56
CA PHE A 125 6.79 0.17 -11.82
C PHE A 125 6.00 -0.95 -12.51
N ILE A 126 5.37 -1.86 -11.76
CA ILE A 126 4.48 -2.89 -12.34
C ILE A 126 3.26 -2.25 -12.98
N ILE A 127 2.62 -1.29 -12.28
CA ILE A 127 1.46 -0.55 -12.80
C ILE A 127 1.87 0.24 -14.06
N TYR A 128 3.01 0.93 -14.00
CA TYR A 128 3.55 1.66 -15.14
C TYR A 128 3.82 0.73 -16.34
N ASN A 129 4.41 -0.44 -16.10
CA ASN A 129 4.69 -1.40 -17.17
C ASN A 129 3.40 -1.96 -17.80
N LYS A 130 2.34 -2.16 -17.02
CA LYS A 130 1.02 -2.55 -17.58
C LYS A 130 0.47 -1.51 -18.55
N ILE A 131 0.69 -0.22 -18.30
CA ILE A 131 0.17 0.85 -19.15
C ILE A 131 1.00 1.02 -20.43
N VAL A 132 2.33 0.97 -20.31
CA VAL A 132 3.23 1.37 -21.41
C VAL A 132 3.81 0.17 -22.17
N HIS A 133 3.72 -1.06 -21.63
CA HIS A 133 4.26 -2.30 -22.22
C HIS A 133 5.71 -2.17 -22.70
N TYR A 134 6.49 -1.33 -22.03
CA TYR A 134 7.79 -0.95 -22.54
C TYR A 134 8.79 -2.09 -22.35
N TRP A 135 8.74 -2.78 -21.20
CA TRP A 135 9.83 -3.63 -20.72
C TRP A 135 9.34 -5.01 -20.24
N PRO A 136 10.18 -6.05 -20.30
CA PRO A 136 9.86 -7.37 -19.75
C PRO A 136 9.71 -7.33 -18.22
N LEU A 137 8.76 -8.09 -17.67
CA LEU A 137 8.33 -8.02 -16.27
C LEU A 137 9.49 -8.13 -15.26
N HIS A 138 10.46 -9.00 -15.53
CA HIS A 138 11.65 -9.18 -14.68
C HIS A 138 12.46 -7.88 -14.53
N THR A 139 12.64 -7.12 -15.61
CA THR A 139 13.39 -5.86 -15.58
C THR A 139 12.64 -4.76 -14.84
N SER A 140 11.31 -4.70 -14.96
CA SER A 140 10.48 -3.71 -14.24
C SER A 140 10.53 -3.92 -12.72
N VAL A 141 10.50 -5.18 -12.26
CA VAL A 141 10.60 -5.50 -10.83
C VAL A 141 11.98 -5.11 -10.30
N LEU A 142 13.04 -5.41 -11.04
CA LEU A 142 14.42 -5.14 -10.62
C LEU A 142 14.68 -3.62 -10.55
N VAL A 143 14.25 -2.88 -11.57
CA VAL A 143 14.36 -1.41 -11.59
C VAL A 143 13.54 -0.79 -10.46
N GLY A 144 12.28 -1.21 -10.28
CA GLY A 144 11.42 -0.72 -9.20
C GLY A 144 11.98 -1.01 -7.81
N ALA A 145 12.59 -2.18 -7.61
CA ALA A 145 13.25 -2.54 -6.36
C ALA A 145 14.47 -1.66 -6.08
N VAL A 146 15.34 -1.44 -7.08
CA VAL A 146 16.54 -0.60 -6.95
C VAL A 146 16.16 0.85 -6.71
N SER A 147 15.27 1.42 -7.54
CA SER A 147 14.83 2.81 -7.39
C SER A 147 14.07 3.04 -6.08
N GLY A 148 13.20 2.10 -5.70
CA GLY A 148 12.45 2.15 -4.46
C GLY A 148 13.34 2.08 -3.22
N SER A 149 14.37 1.24 -3.24
CA SER A 149 15.33 1.12 -2.14
C SER A 149 16.17 2.39 -1.98
N ILE A 150 16.65 2.97 -3.10
CA ILE A 150 17.41 4.23 -3.08
C ILE A 150 16.55 5.37 -2.55
N ALA A 151 15.31 5.51 -3.06
CA ALA A 151 14.38 6.53 -2.60
C ALA A 151 14.03 6.36 -1.12
N GLY A 152 13.81 5.12 -0.67
CA GLY A 152 13.51 4.79 0.71
C GLY A 152 14.64 5.11 1.68
N LEU A 153 15.89 4.82 1.30
CA LEU A 153 17.07 5.19 2.08
C LEU A 153 17.20 6.72 2.21
N LEU A 154 17.06 7.45 1.11
CA LEU A 154 17.13 8.91 1.09
C LEU A 154 16.04 9.52 1.97
N LEU A 155 14.80 9.06 1.82
CA LEU A 155 13.66 9.51 2.61
C LEU A 155 13.86 9.23 4.09
N GLY A 156 14.35 8.03 4.45
CA GLY A 156 14.61 7.65 5.84
C GLY A 156 15.66 8.54 6.51
N ILE A 157 16.71 8.91 5.79
CA ILE A 157 17.73 9.85 6.27
C ILE A 157 17.14 11.24 6.50
N ILE A 158 16.32 11.73 5.55
CA ILE A 158 15.65 13.04 5.66
C ILE A 158 14.71 13.08 6.87
N ILE A 159 13.88 12.05 7.05
CA ILE A 159 12.95 11.93 8.17
C ILE A 159 13.73 11.91 9.50
N PHE A 160 14.79 11.11 9.59
CA PHE A 160 15.62 11.07 10.79
C PHE A 160 16.24 12.43 11.12
N TYR A 161 16.73 13.14 10.09
CA TYR A 161 17.27 14.49 10.26
C TYR A 161 16.19 15.48 10.75
N ALA A 162 14.99 15.42 10.18
CA ALA A 162 13.85 16.25 10.58
C ALA A 162 13.47 16.01 12.05
N ILE A 163 13.35 14.74 12.46
CA ILE A 163 13.04 14.38 13.86
C ILE A 163 14.12 14.89 14.80
N ARG A 164 15.41 14.69 14.47
CA ARG A 164 16.52 15.17 15.31
C ARG A 164 16.47 16.69 15.49
N LYS A 165 16.16 17.43 14.43
CA LYS A 165 16.01 18.89 14.48
C LYS A 165 14.83 19.31 15.35
N LEU A 166 13.70 18.62 15.22
CA LEU A 166 12.48 18.87 16.01
C LEU A 166 12.72 18.61 17.50
N THR A 167 13.32 17.47 17.85
CA THR A 167 13.62 17.13 19.25
C THR A 167 14.61 18.12 19.86
N GLY A 168 15.62 18.57 19.11
CA GLY A 168 16.54 19.61 19.56
C GLY A 168 15.84 20.94 19.85
N PHE A 169 14.89 21.32 19.00
CA PHE A 169 14.08 22.53 19.18
C PHE A 169 13.23 22.45 20.46
N PHE A 170 12.51 21.34 20.68
CA PHE A 170 11.71 21.14 21.89
C PHE A 170 12.57 21.13 23.16
N TYR A 171 13.73 20.47 23.13
CA TYR A 171 14.63 20.45 24.28
C TYR A 171 15.13 21.86 24.64
N SER A 172 15.44 22.69 23.63
CA SER A 172 15.87 24.08 23.86
C SER A 172 14.75 24.94 24.47
N LYS A 173 13.51 24.79 24.00
CA LYS A 173 12.33 25.48 24.54
C LYS A 173 12.01 25.07 25.98
N LEU A 174 12.08 23.77 26.29
CA LEU A 174 11.84 23.26 27.65
C LEU A 174 12.92 23.72 28.63
N LYS A 175 14.20 23.73 28.21
CA LYS A 175 15.30 24.21 29.04
C LYS A 175 15.22 25.72 29.30
N ALA A 176 14.72 26.49 28.33
CA ALA A 176 14.45 27.92 28.51
C ALA A 176 13.27 28.17 29.47
N ALA A 177 12.20 27.37 29.37
CA ALA A 177 11.02 27.49 30.25
C ALA A 177 11.31 27.11 31.71
N LYS A 178 12.23 26.18 31.97
CA LYS A 178 12.63 25.79 33.34
C LYS A 178 13.54 26.80 34.05
N ARG A 179 14.02 27.85 33.37
CA ARG A 179 14.88 28.90 33.94
C ARG A 179 14.12 30.16 34.36
N VAL A 180 12.80 30.20 34.16
CA VAL A 180 11.88 31.23 34.67
C VAL A 180 11.16 30.64 35.87
#